data_AF-A0A2I0MMZ5-F1
#
_entry.id   AF-A0A2I0MMZ5-F1
#
_cell.length_a   1.000
_cell.length_b   1.000
_cell.length_c   1.000
_cell.angle_alpha   90.00
_cell.angle_beta   90.00
_cell.angle_gamma   90.00
#
_symmetry.space_group_name_H-M   'P 1'
#
loop_
_entity.id
_entity.type
_entity.pdbx_description
1 polymer ?
#
loop_
_entity_poly.entity_id
_entity_poly.type
_entity_poly.pdbx_seq_one_letter_code
_entity_poly.pdbx_strand_id
1 'polypeptide(L)'
;MEKKMLLRTVPGKRGGLPLTLAAAITFPFDLLFFFKLFLQRCSQVSLHKPEIKLESLKEDIKDFLRTSGWEKKLQNAVYSELNVFPSPCHPAAPPEHMKEPLAYMRKAQGNWEKRILKSLNSMCTELGIPLAQKRPVNEQKELLNKWNEMGTDEPDLSLFRPVYAPKDFLEVLMNLRNPNYENGEQLSFRNHLGLIQVPLKVKDIPELKEDFSELGLNIGQLGIDDSAQVPPEFFENEHVRVGQKVLAEQDSAAAQQYVRQGCPTALRADLWALILNISNQPEDILYYEQLKSNVIQHDLLVDSLIYKDVKLTASNDDYYFVFEDYLYQVLLCFSRDTSVLEHFTYSSATPPKSYIRGKLGMEEYAVFYPPNGVIPFHGFSMYVAPLCFLYHEPSRLYQIFREMYVRFFFRLHSISSHASGIVSLCLLFETLLQTHLPQLFYHLREIGAQPLRISFKWLVRAFSGYLATDQLLLLWDRILGYNSLEILAVLAAAVFAFRAVNLMEVTSLAAAEAVLADLSTLKVMPLLQIFLFATVT
;
A
#
# COMPACT_ATOMS: atom_id res chain seq x y z
N MET A 1 28.12 -14.19 -21.21
CA MET A 1 28.49 -14.06 -22.63
C MET A 1 27.98 -15.29 -23.37
N GLU A 2 26.66 -15.41 -23.54
CA GLU A 2 26.04 -16.43 -24.40
C GLU A 2 24.62 -15.96 -24.75
N LYS A 3 24.57 -15.09 -25.76
CA LYS A 3 23.36 -14.62 -26.46
C LYS A 3 23.71 -14.70 -27.94
N LYS A 4 23.41 -15.83 -28.59
CA LYS A 4 23.27 -16.03 -30.05
C LYS A 4 23.47 -17.51 -30.38
N MET A 5 22.39 -18.27 -30.44
CA MET A 5 22.24 -19.36 -31.42
C MET A 5 20.83 -19.91 -31.31
N LEU A 6 19.98 -19.54 -32.28
CA LEU A 6 18.88 -20.32 -32.87
C LEU A 6 17.87 -19.38 -33.55
N LEU A 7 18.37 -18.65 -34.55
CA LEU A 7 17.57 -18.13 -35.65
C LEU A 7 18.32 -18.51 -36.93
N ARG A 8 18.07 -19.72 -37.42
CA ARG A 8 18.31 -20.09 -38.81
C ARG A 8 16.99 -20.52 -39.42
N THR A 9 16.57 -19.72 -40.39
CA THR A 9 15.41 -19.88 -41.25
C THR A 9 15.56 -21.10 -42.17
N VAL A 10 14.45 -21.82 -42.40
CA VAL A 10 14.24 -22.66 -43.59
C VAL A 10 12.99 -22.12 -44.29
N PRO A 11 13.04 -21.85 -45.62
CA PRO A 11 11.93 -21.24 -46.35
C PRO A 11 10.97 -22.29 -46.90
N GLY A 12 9.66 -21.98 -46.86
CA GLY A 12 8.67 -22.58 -47.76
C GLY A 12 7.59 -23.44 -47.10
N LYS A 13 6.47 -22.80 -46.74
CA LYS A 13 5.13 -23.08 -47.28
C LYS A 13 4.11 -22.14 -46.62
N ARG A 14 3.27 -21.55 -47.47
CA ARG A 14 2.23 -20.58 -47.11
C ARG A 14 1.18 -21.23 -46.21
N GLY A 15 0.92 -20.58 -45.08
CA GLY A 15 -0.22 -20.78 -44.19
C GLY A 15 -0.17 -19.63 -43.20
N GLY A 16 -0.81 -18.51 -43.55
CA GLY A 16 -0.74 -17.27 -42.78
C GLY A 16 -1.36 -17.43 -41.40
N LEU A 17 -0.57 -17.29 -40.35
CA LEU A 17 -1.05 -16.90 -39.03
C LEU A 17 -1.42 -15.40 -39.10
N PRO A 18 -2.59 -14.99 -38.58
CA PRO A 18 -2.96 -13.59 -38.55
C PRO A 18 -2.00 -12.82 -37.62
N LEU A 19 -1.64 -11.61 -38.06
CA LEU A 19 -0.74 -10.65 -37.39
C LEU A 19 -1.17 -10.21 -35.97
N THR A 20 -2.21 -10.80 -35.39
CA THR A 20 -2.73 -10.50 -34.05
C THR A 20 -2.03 -11.26 -32.92
N LEU A 21 -1.30 -12.36 -33.19
CA LEU A 21 -0.55 -13.08 -32.14
C LEU A 21 0.91 -12.61 -31.98
N ALA A 22 1.51 -11.99 -32.99
CA ALA A 22 2.89 -11.53 -32.92
C ALA A 22 3.05 -10.20 -32.15
N ALA A 23 1.99 -9.38 -32.10
CA ALA A 23 1.94 -8.18 -31.26
C ALA A 23 1.65 -8.49 -29.78
N ALA A 24 1.20 -9.71 -29.46
CA ALA A 24 0.87 -10.14 -28.10
C ALA A 24 2.09 -10.68 -27.33
N ILE A 25 3.30 -10.74 -27.90
CA ILE A 25 4.47 -11.31 -27.22
C ILE A 25 5.47 -10.20 -26.88
N THR A 26 5.00 -9.27 -26.06
CA THR A 26 5.86 -8.52 -25.13
C THR A 26 5.23 -8.60 -23.75
N PHE A 27 4.83 -9.80 -23.33
CA PHE A 27 4.42 -10.04 -21.96
C PHE A 27 5.63 -9.88 -21.03
N PRO A 28 5.46 -9.30 -19.83
CA PRO A 28 6.52 -9.27 -18.82
C PRO A 28 7.02 -10.70 -18.59
N PHE A 29 8.34 -10.86 -18.45
CA PHE A 29 8.98 -12.15 -18.18
C PHE A 29 8.35 -12.89 -16.98
N ASP A 30 7.79 -12.13 -16.05
CA ASP A 30 7.20 -12.59 -14.79
C ASP A 30 5.82 -13.24 -14.99
N LEU A 31 4.96 -12.70 -15.87
CA LEU A 31 3.68 -13.35 -16.20
C LEU A 31 3.90 -14.68 -16.94
N LEU A 32 4.93 -14.74 -17.78
CA LEU A 32 5.35 -15.97 -18.45
C LEU A 32 5.96 -16.97 -17.45
N PHE A 33 6.65 -16.49 -16.41
CA PHE A 33 7.18 -17.30 -15.32
C PHE A 33 6.05 -17.87 -14.45
N PHE A 34 5.07 -17.06 -14.04
CA PHE A 34 3.88 -17.53 -13.33
C PHE A 34 3.08 -18.53 -14.16
N PHE A 35 2.87 -18.25 -15.45
CA PHE A 35 2.23 -19.19 -16.36
C PHE A 35 3.02 -20.50 -16.48
N LYS A 36 4.36 -20.44 -16.47
CA LYS A 36 5.24 -21.62 -16.52
C LYS A 36 5.26 -22.40 -15.20
N LEU A 37 5.30 -21.73 -14.06
CA LEU A 37 5.23 -22.34 -12.72
C LEU A 37 3.85 -22.93 -12.47
N PHE A 38 2.80 -22.26 -12.95
CA PHE A 38 1.43 -22.74 -13.00
C PHE A 38 1.31 -24.00 -13.84
N LEU A 39 1.82 -24.00 -15.07
CA LEU A 39 1.85 -25.19 -15.91
C LEU A 39 2.70 -26.31 -15.29
N GLN A 40 3.76 -25.98 -14.55
CA GLN A 40 4.61 -26.94 -13.85
C GLN A 40 3.93 -27.56 -12.62
N ARG A 41 3.19 -26.78 -11.83
CA ARG A 41 2.36 -27.29 -10.72
C ARG A 41 1.17 -28.09 -11.25
N CYS A 42 0.49 -27.59 -12.27
CA CYS A 42 -0.59 -28.30 -12.93
C CYS A 42 -0.08 -29.62 -13.51
N SER A 43 1.08 -29.63 -14.18
CA SER A 43 1.66 -30.86 -14.71
C SER A 43 2.11 -31.84 -13.63
N GLN A 44 2.72 -31.37 -12.52
CA GLN A 44 3.09 -32.23 -11.39
C GLN A 44 1.86 -32.88 -10.73
N VAL A 45 0.78 -32.13 -10.51
CA VAL A 45 -0.47 -32.68 -9.93
C VAL A 45 -1.20 -33.58 -10.95
N SER A 46 -1.09 -33.27 -12.24
CA SER A 46 -1.69 -34.04 -13.35
C SER A 46 -0.98 -35.37 -13.61
N LEU A 47 0.35 -35.41 -13.50
CA LEU A 47 1.18 -36.60 -13.76
C LEU A 47 0.90 -37.76 -12.79
N HIS A 48 0.29 -37.47 -11.64
CA HIS A 48 -0.09 -38.48 -10.65
C HIS A 48 -1.52 -39.02 -10.84
N LYS A 49 -2.28 -38.56 -11.84
CA LYS A 49 -3.64 -39.03 -12.10
C LYS A 49 -3.73 -39.92 -13.35
N PRO A 50 -4.37 -41.10 -13.27
CA PRO A 50 -4.45 -42.08 -14.37
C PRO A 50 -5.36 -41.66 -15.55
N GLU A 51 -6.05 -40.52 -15.44
CA GLU A 51 -7.08 -40.07 -16.39
C GLU A 51 -6.52 -39.20 -17.54
N ILE A 52 -5.28 -38.73 -17.43
CA ILE A 52 -4.66 -37.81 -18.41
C ILE A 52 -3.82 -38.63 -19.38
N LYS A 53 -4.26 -38.72 -20.64
CA LYS A 53 -3.54 -39.47 -21.67
C LYS A 53 -2.57 -38.56 -22.40
N LEU A 54 -1.39 -39.08 -22.74
CA LEU A 54 -0.37 -38.32 -23.48
C LEU A 54 -0.88 -37.81 -24.84
N GLU A 55 -1.86 -38.52 -25.40
CA GLU A 55 -2.47 -38.29 -26.72
C GLU A 55 -3.49 -37.13 -26.72
N SER A 56 -4.18 -36.90 -25.59
CA SER A 56 -5.21 -35.86 -25.39
C SER A 56 -4.79 -34.78 -24.38
N LEU A 57 -3.50 -34.78 -23.98
CA LEU A 57 -2.92 -33.96 -22.91
C LEU A 57 -3.40 -32.50 -22.88
N LYS A 58 -3.51 -31.85 -24.05
CA LYS A 58 -3.94 -30.44 -24.14
C LYS A 58 -5.40 -30.25 -23.71
N GLU A 59 -6.31 -31.13 -24.15
CA GLU A 59 -7.73 -31.02 -23.81
C GLU A 59 -7.97 -31.55 -22.40
N ASP A 60 -7.29 -32.64 -22.00
CA ASP A 60 -7.34 -33.17 -20.64
C ASP A 60 -6.86 -32.16 -19.59
N ILE A 61 -5.81 -31.38 -19.89
CA ILE A 61 -5.35 -30.28 -19.01
C ILE A 61 -6.39 -29.16 -18.93
N LYS A 62 -7.04 -28.77 -20.03
CA LYS A 62 -8.08 -27.73 -19.99
C LYS A 62 -9.29 -28.18 -19.18
N ASP A 63 -9.75 -29.41 -19.39
CA ASP A 63 -10.88 -29.97 -18.66
C ASP A 63 -10.52 -30.17 -17.18
N PHE A 64 -9.27 -30.58 -16.88
CA PHE A 64 -8.76 -30.59 -15.52
C PHE A 64 -8.79 -29.19 -14.90
N LEU A 65 -8.25 -28.16 -15.56
CA LEU A 65 -8.23 -26.79 -15.03
C LEU A 65 -9.64 -26.26 -14.73
N ARG A 66 -10.62 -26.58 -15.57
CA ARG A 66 -12.04 -26.25 -15.39
C ARG A 66 -12.65 -26.97 -14.19
N THR A 67 -12.51 -28.30 -14.15
CA THR A 67 -13.16 -29.15 -13.13
C THR A 67 -12.51 -29.05 -11.76
N SER A 68 -11.23 -28.69 -11.69
CA SER A 68 -10.46 -28.56 -10.44
C SER A 68 -10.48 -27.16 -9.82
N GLY A 69 -11.15 -26.19 -10.45
CA GLY A 69 -11.20 -24.79 -9.99
C GLY A 69 -9.89 -24.00 -10.19
N TRP A 70 -8.87 -24.61 -10.81
CA TRP A 70 -7.57 -23.96 -11.07
C TRP A 70 -7.64 -22.88 -12.16
N GLU A 71 -8.60 -22.97 -13.08
CA GLU A 71 -8.86 -21.91 -14.05
C GLU A 71 -9.15 -20.57 -13.36
N LYS A 72 -10.01 -20.58 -12.33
CA LYS A 72 -10.36 -19.38 -11.56
C LYS A 72 -9.16 -18.84 -10.78
N LYS A 73 -8.38 -19.74 -10.13
CA LYS A 73 -7.14 -19.36 -9.44
C LYS A 73 -6.13 -18.70 -10.38
N LEU A 74 -5.98 -19.20 -11.61
CA LEU A 74 -5.12 -18.58 -12.62
C LEU A 74 -5.64 -17.21 -13.03
N GLN A 75 -6.94 -17.09 -13.31
CA GLN A 75 -7.56 -15.81 -13.68
C GLN A 75 -7.32 -14.76 -12.59
N ASN A 76 -7.53 -15.12 -11.33
CA ASN A 76 -7.28 -14.24 -10.19
C ASN A 76 -5.80 -13.87 -10.05
N ALA A 77 -4.89 -14.82 -10.23
CA ALA A 77 -3.45 -14.55 -10.19
C ALA A 77 -3.03 -13.59 -11.32
N VAL A 78 -3.48 -13.82 -12.56
CA VAL A 78 -3.20 -12.94 -13.69
C VAL A 78 -3.80 -11.55 -13.47
N TYR A 79 -5.04 -11.48 -12.98
CA TYR A 79 -5.70 -10.22 -12.66
C TYR A 79 -4.95 -9.44 -11.57
N SER A 80 -4.49 -10.14 -10.53
CA SER A 80 -3.65 -9.58 -9.47
C SER A 80 -2.36 -9.00 -10.03
N GLU A 81 -1.63 -9.75 -10.87
CA GLU A 81 -0.39 -9.31 -11.51
C GLU A 81 -0.60 -8.06 -12.37
N LEU A 82 -1.67 -8.02 -13.17
CA LEU A 82 -2.02 -6.86 -14.00
C LEU A 82 -2.30 -5.60 -13.18
N ASN A 83 -2.75 -5.76 -11.93
CA ASN A 83 -3.03 -4.65 -11.01
C ASN A 83 -1.80 -4.19 -10.21
N VAL A 84 -0.78 -5.03 -10.07
CA VAL A 84 0.46 -4.74 -9.33
C VAL A 84 1.50 -4.10 -10.25
N PHE A 85 1.69 -4.64 -11.44
CA PHE A 85 2.73 -4.19 -12.35
C PHE A 85 2.25 -3.02 -13.23
N PRO A 86 3.03 -1.94 -13.32
CA PRO A 86 2.68 -0.83 -14.21
C PRO A 86 2.63 -1.30 -15.67
N SER A 87 1.82 -0.62 -16.48
CA SER A 87 1.74 -0.91 -17.91
C SER A 87 3.13 -0.90 -18.57
N PRO A 88 3.39 -1.78 -19.55
CA PRO A 88 4.70 -1.86 -20.20
C PRO A 88 5.14 -0.50 -20.75
N CYS A 89 6.30 -0.02 -20.29
CA CYS A 89 6.91 1.18 -20.85
C CYS A 89 7.46 0.91 -22.27
N HIS A 90 7.80 1.96 -23.00
CA HIS A 90 8.40 1.85 -24.33
C HIS A 90 9.62 0.91 -24.29
N PRO A 91 9.78 -0.06 -25.22
CA PRO A 91 10.82 -1.10 -25.16
C PRO A 91 12.27 -0.59 -25.09
N ALA A 92 12.49 0.66 -25.49
CA ALA A 92 13.79 1.32 -25.46
C ALA A 92 14.05 2.14 -24.18
N ALA A 93 13.11 2.20 -23.23
CA ALA A 93 13.28 2.92 -21.98
C ALA A 93 14.29 2.18 -21.07
N PRO A 94 15.27 2.89 -20.47
CA PRO A 94 16.13 2.31 -19.46
C PRO A 94 15.32 1.73 -18.30
N PRO A 95 15.76 0.65 -17.63
CA PRO A 95 15.05 0.07 -16.48
C PRO A 95 14.77 1.08 -15.37
N GLU A 96 15.66 2.06 -15.18
CA GLU A 96 15.48 3.13 -14.20
C GLU A 96 14.29 4.05 -14.51
N HIS A 97 13.95 4.23 -15.80
CA HIS A 97 12.80 5.02 -16.24
C HIS A 97 11.49 4.24 -16.09
N MET A 98 11.55 2.91 -15.96
CA MET A 98 10.38 2.08 -15.66
C MET A 98 9.95 2.22 -14.20
N LYS A 99 10.90 2.45 -13.28
CA LYS A 99 10.63 2.69 -11.85
C LYS A 99 10.08 4.09 -11.60
N GLU A 100 10.79 5.10 -12.13
CA GLU A 100 10.41 6.51 -11.99
C GLU A 100 10.89 7.30 -13.20
N PRO A 101 9.97 7.81 -14.03
CA PRO A 101 10.31 8.49 -15.28
C PRO A 101 11.02 9.83 -15.04
N LEU A 102 10.74 10.54 -13.95
CA LEU A 102 11.27 11.88 -13.70
C LEU A 102 12.62 11.81 -12.97
N ALA A 103 13.69 12.25 -13.64
CA ALA A 103 15.04 12.19 -13.08
C ALA A 103 15.22 12.98 -11.77
N TYR A 104 14.54 14.13 -11.62
CA TYR A 104 14.60 14.93 -10.39
C TYR A 104 13.89 14.24 -9.22
N MET A 105 12.82 13.48 -9.49
CA MET A 105 12.15 12.63 -8.49
C MET A 105 13.06 11.50 -8.03
N ARG A 106 13.73 10.79 -8.97
CA ARG A 106 14.73 9.77 -8.65
C ARG A 106 15.85 10.31 -7.77
N LYS A 107 16.37 11.48 -8.10
CA LYS A 107 17.42 12.15 -7.31
C LYS A 107 16.92 12.49 -5.90
N ALA A 108 15.70 13.02 -5.78
CA ALA A 108 15.10 13.36 -4.49
C ALA A 108 14.87 12.10 -3.63
N GLN A 109 14.32 11.03 -4.21
CA GLN A 109 14.15 9.74 -3.55
C GLN A 109 15.48 9.17 -3.04
N GLY A 110 16.52 9.13 -3.89
CA GLY A 110 17.84 8.64 -3.49
C GLY A 110 18.50 9.50 -2.41
N ASN A 111 18.26 10.81 -2.40
CA ASN A 111 18.74 11.69 -1.32
C ASN A 111 17.99 11.45 -0.01
N TRP A 112 16.68 11.19 -0.08
CA TRP A 112 15.86 10.85 1.07
C TRP A 112 16.30 9.53 1.71
N GLU A 113 16.52 8.49 0.91
CA GLU A 113 17.04 7.20 1.35
C GLU A 113 18.40 7.34 2.06
N LYS A 114 19.32 8.13 1.50
CA LYS A 114 20.62 8.43 2.13
C LYS A 114 20.45 9.11 3.48
N ARG A 115 19.48 10.00 3.64
CA ARG A 115 19.19 10.68 4.92
C ARG A 115 18.65 9.69 5.95
N ILE A 116 17.73 8.81 5.57
CA ILE A 116 17.20 7.74 6.44
C ILE A 116 18.35 6.82 6.88
N LEU A 117 19.17 6.34 5.94
CA LEU A 117 20.32 5.48 6.24
C LEU A 117 21.35 6.17 7.16
N LYS A 118 21.61 7.46 6.95
CA LYS A 118 22.49 8.24 7.83
C LYS A 118 21.93 8.33 9.25
N SER A 119 20.63 8.57 9.40
CA SER A 119 19.93 8.64 10.69
C SER A 119 20.04 7.29 11.43
N LEU A 120 19.77 6.19 10.72
CA LEU A 120 19.88 4.83 11.25
C LEU A 120 21.30 4.48 11.72
N ASN A 121 22.31 4.73 10.87
CA ASN A 121 23.71 4.46 11.22
C ASN A 121 24.23 5.37 12.35
N SER A 122 23.75 6.61 12.42
CA SER A 122 24.07 7.52 13.53
C SER A 122 23.54 6.95 14.84
N MET A 123 22.32 6.40 14.84
CA MET A 123 21.72 5.78 16.03
C MET A 123 22.50 4.54 16.48
N CYS A 124 22.90 3.66 15.55
CA CYS A 124 23.80 2.53 15.87
C CYS A 124 25.09 2.99 16.55
N THR A 125 25.70 4.06 16.04
CA THR A 125 26.97 4.58 16.54
C THR A 125 26.81 5.21 17.92
N GLU A 126 25.74 5.97 18.14
CA GLU A 126 25.41 6.64 19.41
C GLU A 126 25.08 5.63 20.52
N LEU A 127 24.32 4.58 20.20
CA LEU A 127 23.90 3.57 21.17
C LEU A 127 24.91 2.43 21.33
N GLY A 128 25.90 2.33 20.44
CA GLY A 128 26.86 1.21 20.42
C GLY A 128 26.24 -0.14 20.04
N ILE A 129 25.10 -0.15 19.34
CA ILE A 129 24.32 -1.35 19.01
C ILE A 129 24.53 -1.70 17.52
N PRO A 130 24.81 -2.97 17.17
CA PRO A 130 24.91 -3.41 15.78
C PRO A 130 23.55 -3.38 15.07
N LEU A 131 23.54 -3.25 13.74
CA LEU A 131 22.31 -3.33 12.95
C LEU A 131 21.61 -4.69 13.07
N ALA A 132 22.40 -5.75 13.10
CA ALA A 132 21.93 -7.13 13.21
C ALA A 132 22.93 -7.97 14.00
N GLN A 133 22.42 -8.85 14.86
CA GLN A 133 23.22 -9.84 15.57
C GLN A 133 22.42 -11.12 15.81
N LYS A 134 23.11 -12.23 16.03
CA LYS A 134 22.46 -13.47 16.47
C LYS A 134 22.06 -13.31 17.94
N ARG A 135 20.79 -13.57 18.24
CA ARG A 135 20.26 -13.49 19.60
C ARG A 135 20.85 -14.60 20.48
N PRO A 136 21.24 -14.34 21.74
CA PRO A 136 21.67 -15.37 22.69
C PRO A 136 20.59 -16.45 22.90
N VAL A 137 21.01 -17.69 23.17
CA VAL A 137 20.10 -18.85 23.30
C VAL A 137 19.06 -18.65 24.42
N ASN A 138 19.41 -17.96 25.49
CA ASN A 138 18.49 -17.68 26.60
C ASN A 138 17.36 -16.72 26.15
N GLU A 139 17.71 -15.63 25.49
CA GLU A 139 16.72 -14.69 24.93
C GLU A 139 15.87 -15.33 23.84
N GLN A 140 16.44 -16.23 23.03
CA GLN A 140 15.65 -17.01 22.05
C GLN A 140 14.55 -17.84 22.73
N LYS A 141 14.88 -18.52 23.84
CA LYS A 141 13.91 -19.32 24.60
C LYS A 141 12.85 -18.44 25.26
N GLU A 142 13.26 -17.30 25.81
CA GLU A 142 12.34 -16.36 26.43
C GLU A 142 11.34 -15.79 25.42
N LEU A 143 11.83 -15.27 24.29
CA LEU A 143 10.98 -14.72 23.24
C LEU A 143 10.06 -15.78 22.61
N LEU A 144 10.55 -17.03 22.49
CA LEU A 144 9.72 -18.13 21.99
C LEU A 144 8.55 -18.44 22.94
N ASN A 145 8.81 -18.44 24.25
CA ASN A 145 7.79 -18.69 25.27
C ASN A 145 6.79 -17.54 25.36
N LYS A 146 7.25 -16.30 25.18
CA LYS A 146 6.45 -15.07 25.25
C LYS A 146 5.91 -14.59 23.91
N TRP A 147 6.02 -15.36 22.83
CA TRP A 147 5.67 -14.91 21.47
C TRP A 147 4.23 -14.36 21.35
N ASN A 148 3.30 -14.88 22.16
CA ASN A 148 1.90 -14.45 22.16
C ASN A 148 1.59 -13.38 23.22
N GLU A 149 2.58 -12.94 23.99
CA GLU A 149 2.44 -12.02 25.12
C GLU A 149 3.58 -10.96 25.12
N MET A 150 4.13 -10.66 23.94
CA MET A 150 5.22 -9.68 23.77
C MET A 150 4.82 -8.26 24.20
N GLY A 151 3.52 -7.93 24.18
CA GLY A 151 2.97 -6.66 24.69
C GLY A 151 3.23 -6.44 26.18
N THR A 152 3.38 -7.53 26.94
CA THR A 152 3.67 -7.48 28.38
C THR A 152 5.13 -7.12 28.69
N ASP A 153 6.04 -7.25 27.71
CA ASP A 153 7.42 -6.86 27.88
C ASP A 153 7.54 -5.33 27.80
N GLU A 154 8.21 -4.73 28.79
CA GLU A 154 8.51 -3.30 28.84
C GLU A 154 10.03 -3.08 28.67
N PRO A 155 10.56 -3.19 27.42
CA PRO A 155 11.96 -2.87 27.19
C PRO A 155 12.22 -1.38 27.44
N ASP A 156 13.42 -1.05 27.93
CA ASP A 156 13.84 0.34 28.00
C ASP A 156 14.14 0.87 26.59
N LEU A 157 13.19 1.63 26.07
CA LEU A 157 13.27 2.26 24.75
C LEU A 157 13.47 3.78 24.85
N SER A 158 13.93 4.30 26.00
CA SER A 158 14.10 5.74 26.24
C SER A 158 15.09 6.38 25.27
N LEU A 159 16.15 5.65 24.92
CA LEU A 159 17.21 6.09 24.01
C LEU A 159 16.86 5.93 22.52
N PHE A 160 15.79 5.19 22.20
CA PHE A 160 15.35 4.96 20.83
C PHE A 160 14.40 6.07 20.38
N ARG A 161 14.79 6.74 19.30
CA ARG A 161 13.98 7.74 18.59
C ARG A 161 13.55 7.21 17.22
N PRO A 162 12.40 7.63 16.68
CA PRO A 162 12.06 7.30 15.30
C PRO A 162 13.15 7.76 14.32
N VAL A 163 13.40 6.98 13.27
CA VAL A 163 14.40 7.34 12.25
C VAL A 163 13.98 8.59 11.49
N TYR A 164 12.67 8.71 11.24
CA TYR A 164 11.99 9.89 10.73
C TYR A 164 10.49 9.82 11.08
N ALA A 165 9.84 10.99 11.07
CA ALA A 165 8.40 11.15 11.22
C ALA A 165 7.78 11.75 9.94
N PRO A 166 6.43 11.73 9.79
CA PRO A 166 5.77 12.36 8.65
C PRO A 166 6.17 13.83 8.44
N LYS A 167 6.36 14.59 9.53
CA LYS A 167 6.83 15.99 9.44
C LYS A 167 8.18 16.12 8.74
N ASP A 168 9.15 15.25 9.05
CA ASP A 168 10.47 15.27 8.41
C ASP A 168 10.38 14.98 6.92
N PHE A 169 9.46 14.09 6.54
CA PHE A 169 9.24 13.71 5.17
C PHE A 169 8.55 14.82 4.37
N LEU A 170 7.54 15.49 4.94
CA LEU A 170 6.89 16.65 4.33
C LEU A 170 7.89 17.76 4.00
N GLU A 171 8.83 18.05 4.91
CA GLU A 171 9.88 19.04 4.66
C GLU A 171 10.75 18.67 3.45
N VAL A 172 10.96 17.38 3.18
CA VAL A 172 11.65 16.94 1.95
C VAL A 172 10.79 17.21 0.72
N LEU A 173 9.49 16.90 0.77
CA LEU A 173 8.57 17.13 -0.35
C LEU A 173 8.40 18.62 -0.67
N MET A 174 8.36 19.49 0.34
CA MET A 174 8.28 20.94 0.19
C MET A 174 9.48 21.55 -0.55
N ASN A 175 10.64 20.89 -0.46
CA ASN A 175 11.88 21.31 -1.11
C ASN A 175 12.10 20.67 -2.48
N LEU A 176 11.15 19.87 -2.96
CA LEU A 176 11.20 19.26 -4.27
C LEU A 176 11.01 20.34 -5.35
N ARG A 177 11.94 20.41 -6.30
CA ARG A 177 11.94 21.37 -7.40
C ARG A 177 12.22 20.67 -8.71
N ASN A 178 11.52 21.07 -9.76
CA ASN A 178 11.80 20.62 -11.12
C ASN A 178 12.81 21.60 -11.77
N PRO A 179 14.04 21.14 -12.10
CA PRO A 179 15.07 22.01 -12.68
C PRO A 179 14.66 22.71 -13.99
N ASN A 180 13.73 22.12 -14.74
CA ASN A 180 13.25 22.68 -16.01
C ASN A 180 12.24 23.81 -15.82
N TYR A 181 11.74 24.03 -14.60
CA TYR A 181 10.74 25.05 -14.26
C TYR A 181 11.32 26.20 -13.44
N GLU A 182 12.61 26.18 -13.11
CA GLU A 182 13.26 27.25 -12.34
C GLU A 182 13.47 28.56 -13.14
N ASN A 183 13.26 28.55 -14.47
CA ASN A 183 13.61 29.66 -15.38
C ASN A 183 12.45 30.31 -16.16
N GLY A 184 11.18 30.04 -15.85
CA GLY A 184 10.05 30.53 -16.65
C GLY A 184 9.18 31.59 -15.96
N GLU A 185 9.21 32.83 -16.44
CA GLU A 185 8.34 33.96 -16.05
C GLU A 185 6.83 33.77 -16.40
N GLN A 186 6.37 32.56 -16.66
CA GLN A 186 4.97 32.25 -16.98
C GLN A 186 4.41 31.22 -16.00
N LEU A 187 4.20 31.66 -14.77
CA LEU A 187 3.66 30.82 -13.71
C LEU A 187 2.19 31.21 -13.49
N SER A 188 1.28 30.27 -13.74
CA SER A 188 -0.13 30.46 -13.39
C SER A 188 -0.25 30.72 -11.88
N PHE A 189 -0.82 31.87 -11.50
CA PHE A 189 -0.97 32.32 -10.10
C PHE A 189 -1.50 31.26 -9.11
N ARG A 190 -2.26 30.25 -9.59
CA ARG A 190 -2.81 29.17 -8.75
C ARG A 190 -1.74 28.24 -8.17
N ASN A 191 -0.67 27.93 -8.91
CA ASN A 191 0.29 26.93 -8.46
C ASN A 191 1.16 27.40 -7.28
N HIS A 192 1.22 28.70 -6.95
CA HIS A 192 2.13 29.24 -5.93
C HIS A 192 1.59 29.22 -4.50
N LEU A 193 0.32 28.87 -4.30
CA LEU A 193 -0.30 28.98 -2.98
C LEU A 193 -0.05 27.74 -2.12
N GLY A 194 0.12 26.57 -2.75
CA GLY A 194 0.41 25.29 -2.11
C GLY A 194 1.86 25.11 -1.66
N LEU A 195 2.10 24.11 -0.82
CA LEU A 195 3.44 23.74 -0.35
C LEU A 195 4.19 22.85 -1.34
N ILE A 196 3.48 22.03 -2.13
CA ILE A 196 4.10 21.16 -3.11
C ILE A 196 4.13 21.88 -4.46
N GLN A 197 5.34 22.17 -4.94
CA GLN A 197 5.58 22.99 -6.13
C GLN A 197 6.19 22.13 -7.25
N VAL A 198 5.48 21.09 -7.69
CA VAL A 198 5.91 20.24 -8.81
C VAL A 198 4.86 20.16 -9.91
N PRO A 199 5.27 20.16 -11.19
CA PRO A 199 4.35 20.18 -12.32
C PRO A 199 3.86 18.76 -12.67
N LEU A 200 3.15 18.12 -11.74
CA LEU A 200 2.45 16.86 -11.99
C LEU A 200 0.98 17.16 -12.31
N LYS A 201 0.41 16.46 -13.30
CA LYS A 201 -1.03 16.51 -13.53
C LYS A 201 -1.72 15.72 -12.42
N VAL A 202 -2.67 16.36 -11.75
CA VAL A 202 -3.61 15.72 -10.83
C VAL A 202 -5.02 15.89 -11.37
N LYS A 203 -5.93 15.01 -10.94
CA LYS A 203 -7.31 14.98 -11.43
C LYS A 203 -8.12 16.15 -10.90
N ASP A 204 -9.02 16.68 -11.71
CA ASP A 204 -10.07 17.59 -11.26
C ASP A 204 -11.32 16.84 -10.75
N ILE A 205 -12.30 17.56 -10.21
CA ILE A 205 -13.55 16.94 -9.72
C ILE A 205 -14.29 16.17 -10.82
N PRO A 206 -14.47 16.68 -12.05
CA PRO A 206 -15.04 15.89 -13.14
C PRO A 206 -14.33 14.54 -13.37
N GLU A 207 -13.00 14.53 -13.47
CA GLU A 207 -12.22 13.30 -13.62
C GLU A 207 -12.41 12.37 -12.40
N LEU A 208 -12.41 12.91 -11.17
CA LEU A 208 -12.65 12.13 -9.95
C LEU A 208 -14.08 11.58 -9.86
N LYS A 209 -15.08 12.29 -10.36
CA LYS A 209 -16.49 11.82 -10.42
C LYS A 209 -16.62 10.62 -11.34
N GLU A 210 -15.89 10.62 -12.46
CA GLU A 210 -15.86 9.49 -13.39
C GLU A 210 -15.19 8.27 -12.74
N ASP A 211 -14.02 8.47 -12.13
CA ASP A 211 -13.26 7.39 -11.51
C ASP A 211 -13.95 6.79 -10.29
N PHE A 212 -14.65 7.62 -9.51
CA PHE A 212 -15.40 7.21 -8.31
C PHE A 212 -16.91 7.19 -8.54
N SER A 213 -17.35 6.83 -9.74
CA SER A 213 -18.76 6.92 -10.16
C SER A 213 -19.74 6.20 -9.24
N GLU A 214 -19.35 5.08 -8.63
CA GLU A 214 -20.21 4.34 -7.69
C GLU A 214 -20.50 5.12 -6.41
N LEU A 215 -19.69 6.12 -6.03
CA LEU A 215 -19.98 7.04 -4.93
C LEU A 215 -21.05 8.09 -5.27
N GLY A 216 -21.70 8.01 -6.45
CA GLY A 216 -22.80 8.90 -6.81
C GLY A 216 -23.96 8.87 -5.81
N LEU A 217 -24.64 10.01 -5.63
CA LEU A 217 -25.74 10.19 -4.66
C LEU A 217 -26.96 9.28 -4.91
N ASN A 218 -27.07 8.70 -6.10
CA ASN A 218 -28.15 7.83 -6.53
C ASN A 218 -27.80 6.33 -6.43
N ILE A 219 -26.63 6.00 -5.87
CA ILE A 219 -26.12 4.63 -5.75
C ILE A 219 -26.03 4.30 -4.25
N GLY A 220 -26.59 3.15 -3.87
CA GLY A 220 -26.59 2.71 -2.48
C GLY A 220 -25.18 2.45 -1.96
N GLN A 221 -24.91 2.87 -0.72
CA GLN A 221 -23.62 2.80 -0.05
C GLN A 221 -23.74 2.22 1.35
N LEU A 222 -22.91 1.22 1.66
CA LEU A 222 -22.68 0.86 3.06
C LEU A 222 -21.94 2.00 3.79
N GLY A 223 -22.41 2.33 4.99
CA GLY A 223 -22.08 3.53 5.75
C GLY A 223 -23.10 4.67 5.61
N ILE A 224 -24.16 4.49 4.82
CA ILE A 224 -25.25 5.47 4.59
C ILE A 224 -26.61 4.76 4.62
N ASP A 225 -26.83 3.85 3.67
CA ASP A 225 -28.12 3.19 3.40
C ASP A 225 -28.36 1.96 4.28
N ASP A 226 -27.37 1.59 5.10
CA ASP A 226 -27.42 0.59 6.18
C ASP A 226 -27.72 1.22 7.55
N SER A 227 -27.98 2.53 7.61
CA SER A 227 -28.35 3.20 8.86
C SER A 227 -29.77 2.83 9.32
N ALA A 228 -29.99 2.80 10.64
CA ALA A 228 -31.23 2.36 11.28
C ALA A 228 -32.51 3.14 10.88
N GLN A 229 -32.38 4.21 10.09
CA GLN A 229 -33.51 5.02 9.58
C GLN A 229 -34.11 4.44 8.29
N VAL A 230 -33.41 3.52 7.62
CA VAL A 230 -33.89 2.77 6.45
C VAL A 230 -34.17 1.32 6.90
N PRO A 231 -35.32 0.71 6.57
CA PRO A 231 -35.55 -0.70 6.89
C PRO A 231 -34.41 -1.56 6.30
N PRO A 232 -33.65 -2.32 7.14
CA PRO A 232 -32.50 -3.13 6.69
C PRO A 232 -32.83 -4.17 5.62
N GLU A 233 -34.12 -4.47 5.49
CA GLU A 233 -34.69 -5.50 4.63
C GLU A 233 -34.51 -5.24 3.12
N PHE A 234 -34.14 -4.03 2.69
CA PHE A 234 -34.06 -3.70 1.25
C PHE A 234 -32.66 -3.58 0.66
N PHE A 235 -31.70 -2.94 1.34
CA PHE A 235 -30.34 -2.75 0.79
C PHE A 235 -29.32 -3.72 1.38
N GLU A 236 -29.14 -3.73 2.70
CA GLU A 236 -28.08 -4.51 3.35
C GLU A 236 -28.22 -6.01 3.09
N ASN A 237 -29.43 -6.57 3.25
CA ASN A 237 -29.68 -7.99 3.01
C ASN A 237 -29.40 -8.42 1.56
N GLU A 238 -29.79 -7.58 0.60
CA GLU A 238 -29.52 -7.84 -0.81
C GLU A 238 -28.03 -7.74 -1.11
N HIS A 239 -27.35 -6.73 -0.56
CA HIS A 239 -25.92 -6.54 -0.72
C HIS A 239 -25.14 -7.72 -0.15
N VAL A 240 -25.47 -8.18 1.06
CA VAL A 240 -24.90 -9.40 1.67
C VAL A 240 -25.10 -10.62 0.77
N ARG A 241 -26.30 -10.80 0.20
CA ARG A 241 -26.59 -11.91 -0.71
C ARG A 241 -25.70 -11.86 -1.97
N VAL A 242 -25.52 -10.68 -2.55
CA VAL A 242 -24.62 -10.48 -3.70
C VAL A 242 -23.17 -10.77 -3.30
N GLY A 243 -22.70 -10.27 -2.17
CA GLY A 243 -21.36 -10.52 -1.66
C GLY A 243 -21.07 -12.01 -1.43
N GLN A 244 -22.03 -12.75 -0.88
CA GLN A 244 -21.93 -14.21 -0.72
C GLN A 244 -21.79 -14.93 -2.08
N LYS A 245 -22.54 -14.48 -3.09
CA LYS A 245 -22.43 -15.03 -4.45
C LYS A 245 -21.04 -14.76 -5.06
N VAL A 246 -20.52 -13.54 -4.91
CA VAL A 246 -19.16 -13.18 -5.37
C VAL A 246 -18.10 -14.07 -4.72
N LEU A 247 -18.21 -14.30 -3.42
CA LEU A 247 -17.32 -15.22 -2.69
C LEU A 247 -17.48 -16.67 -3.16
N ALA A 248 -18.70 -17.14 -3.41
CA ALA A 248 -18.93 -18.50 -3.91
C ALA A 248 -18.32 -18.70 -5.30
N GLU A 249 -18.33 -17.68 -6.15
CA GLU A 249 -17.74 -17.72 -7.50
C GLU A 249 -16.21 -17.56 -7.49
N GLN A 250 -15.61 -17.16 -6.35
CA GLN A 250 -14.17 -16.95 -6.17
C GLN A 250 -13.58 -16.01 -7.25
N ASP A 251 -14.28 -14.94 -7.58
CA ASP A 251 -13.88 -13.98 -8.62
C ASP A 251 -13.29 -12.70 -8.01
N SER A 252 -11.97 -12.51 -8.16
CA SER A 252 -11.28 -11.34 -7.62
C SER A 252 -11.69 -10.03 -8.29
N ALA A 253 -12.00 -10.04 -9.59
CA ALA A 253 -12.40 -8.83 -10.30
C ALA A 253 -13.82 -8.41 -9.91
N ALA A 254 -14.74 -9.38 -9.78
CA ALA A 254 -16.08 -9.11 -9.27
C ALA A 254 -16.04 -8.64 -7.81
N ALA A 255 -15.18 -9.22 -6.97
CA ALA A 255 -14.97 -8.77 -5.60
C ALA A 255 -14.47 -7.32 -5.53
N GLN A 256 -13.49 -6.97 -6.37
CA GLN A 256 -12.98 -5.61 -6.44
C GLN A 256 -14.07 -4.61 -6.86
N GLN A 257 -14.88 -4.93 -7.88
CA GLN A 257 -16.00 -4.09 -8.29
C GLN A 257 -17.05 -3.96 -7.17
N TYR A 258 -17.38 -5.06 -6.50
CA TYR A 258 -18.39 -5.11 -5.45
C TYR A 258 -18.05 -4.20 -4.26
N VAL A 259 -16.81 -4.21 -3.77
CA VAL A 259 -16.43 -3.44 -2.57
C VAL A 259 -16.39 -1.93 -2.78
N ARG A 260 -16.56 -1.42 -4.01
CA ARG A 260 -16.69 0.03 -4.30
C ARG A 260 -17.90 0.66 -3.60
N GLN A 261 -18.97 -0.12 -3.41
CA GLN A 261 -20.16 0.25 -2.63
C GLN A 261 -20.04 -0.09 -1.13
N GLY A 262 -18.86 -0.56 -0.70
CA GLY A 262 -18.55 -0.98 0.65
C GLY A 262 -18.77 -2.47 0.88
N CYS A 263 -18.15 -2.98 1.94
CA CYS A 263 -18.22 -4.38 2.29
C CYS A 263 -19.02 -4.62 3.58
N PRO A 264 -19.95 -5.59 3.63
CA PRO A 264 -20.56 -6.00 4.89
C PRO A 264 -19.50 -6.54 5.88
N THR A 265 -19.68 -6.28 7.17
CA THR A 265 -18.69 -6.67 8.20
C THR A 265 -18.42 -8.17 8.22
N ALA A 266 -19.46 -9.00 8.07
CA ALA A 266 -19.32 -10.46 8.06
C ALA A 266 -18.55 -11.01 6.85
N LEU A 267 -18.44 -10.26 5.75
CA LEU A 267 -17.81 -10.72 4.50
C LEU A 267 -16.45 -10.05 4.23
N ARG A 268 -16.10 -9.02 4.98
CA ARG A 268 -14.95 -8.14 4.69
C ARG A 268 -13.62 -8.87 4.64
N ALA A 269 -13.34 -9.70 5.64
CA ALA A 269 -12.09 -10.45 5.72
C ALA A 269 -11.88 -11.39 4.51
N ASP A 270 -12.96 -11.99 4.01
CA ASP A 270 -12.88 -12.94 2.88
C ASP A 270 -12.85 -12.22 1.54
N LEU A 271 -13.61 -11.13 1.38
CA LEU A 271 -13.59 -10.32 0.15
C LEU A 271 -12.24 -9.63 -0.05
N TRP A 272 -11.65 -9.07 1.02
CA TRP A 272 -10.32 -8.47 0.94
C TRP A 272 -9.25 -9.51 0.61
N ALA A 273 -9.30 -10.69 1.25
CA ALA A 273 -8.39 -11.79 0.92
C ALA A 273 -8.53 -12.20 -0.56
N LEU A 274 -9.76 -12.29 -1.07
CA LEU A 274 -10.01 -12.62 -2.48
C LEU A 274 -9.48 -11.54 -3.45
N ILE A 275 -9.66 -10.26 -3.15
CA ILE A 275 -9.13 -9.14 -3.96
C ILE A 275 -7.60 -9.13 -3.97
N LEU A 276 -6.99 -9.35 -2.80
CA LEU A 276 -5.54 -9.42 -2.64
C LEU A 276 -4.96 -10.76 -3.12
N ASN A 277 -5.80 -11.69 -3.58
CA ASN A 277 -5.41 -13.03 -4.01
C ASN A 277 -4.61 -13.79 -2.93
N ILE A 278 -5.02 -13.62 -1.67
CA ILE A 278 -4.47 -14.31 -0.52
C ILE A 278 -5.36 -15.51 -0.20
N SER A 279 -4.70 -16.65 -0.02
CA SER A 279 -5.31 -17.84 0.54
C SER A 279 -4.56 -18.24 1.81
N ASN A 280 -5.20 -18.98 2.70
CA ASN A 280 -4.57 -19.51 3.91
C ASN A 280 -4.09 -20.95 3.65
N GLN A 281 -3.13 -21.13 2.73
CA GLN A 281 -2.63 -22.47 2.41
C GLN A 281 -1.58 -22.92 3.45
N PRO A 282 -1.33 -24.22 3.61
CA PRO A 282 -0.31 -24.72 4.53
C PRO A 282 1.09 -24.14 4.26
N GLU A 283 1.44 -23.87 3.00
CA GLU A 283 2.72 -23.26 2.62
C GLU A 283 2.88 -21.86 3.20
N ASP A 284 1.79 -21.11 3.29
CA ASP A 284 1.78 -19.74 3.81
C ASP A 284 2.01 -19.72 5.32
N ILE A 285 1.41 -20.67 6.04
CA ILE A 285 1.62 -20.86 7.47
C ILE A 285 3.07 -21.26 7.73
N LEU A 286 3.62 -22.20 6.96
CA LEU A 286 5.02 -22.60 7.07
C LEU A 286 5.98 -21.44 6.77
N TYR A 287 5.65 -20.60 5.79
CA TYR A 287 6.42 -19.41 5.47
C TYR A 287 6.43 -18.41 6.64
N TYR A 288 5.27 -18.15 7.25
CA TYR A 288 5.17 -17.31 8.43
C TYR A 288 5.98 -17.89 9.61
N GLU A 289 5.89 -19.19 9.88
CA GLU A 289 6.67 -19.84 10.94
C GLU A 289 8.19 -19.75 10.69
N GLN A 290 8.62 -19.81 9.42
CA GLN A 290 10.02 -19.56 9.06
C GLN A 290 10.44 -18.13 9.39
N LEU A 291 9.60 -17.13 9.09
CA LEU A 291 9.88 -15.73 9.43
C LEU A 291 9.94 -15.53 10.95
N LYS A 292 8.99 -16.11 11.68
CA LYS A 292 9.00 -16.13 13.15
C LYS A 292 10.28 -16.75 13.69
N SER A 293 10.72 -17.89 13.16
CA SER A 293 12.01 -18.49 13.54
C SER A 293 13.18 -17.53 13.29
N ASN A 294 13.16 -16.78 12.19
CA ASN A 294 14.18 -15.77 11.92
C ASN A 294 14.13 -14.59 12.90
N VAL A 295 12.94 -14.17 13.32
CA VAL A 295 12.75 -13.18 14.40
C VAL A 295 13.35 -13.70 15.69
N ILE A 296 13.06 -14.94 16.10
CA ILE A 296 13.61 -15.55 17.31
C ILE A 296 15.15 -15.55 17.26
N GLN A 297 15.73 -16.01 16.16
CA GLN A 297 17.17 -16.22 16.02
C GLN A 297 18.00 -14.93 15.90
N HIS A 298 17.42 -13.87 15.31
CA HIS A 298 18.16 -12.66 14.95
C HIS A 298 17.52 -11.41 15.54
N ASP A 299 18.37 -10.65 16.22
CA ASP A 299 18.06 -9.35 16.78
C ASP A 299 18.46 -8.26 15.78
N LEU A 300 17.50 -7.41 15.40
CA LEU A 300 17.72 -6.31 14.48
C LEU A 300 17.44 -4.99 15.18
N LEU A 301 18.22 -3.94 14.90
CA LEU A 301 17.93 -2.58 15.39
C LEU A 301 16.48 -2.15 15.10
N VAL A 302 15.94 -2.52 13.94
CA VAL A 302 14.56 -2.20 13.58
C VAL A 302 13.50 -2.86 14.48
N ASP A 303 13.85 -3.89 15.25
CA ASP A 303 12.94 -4.48 16.26
C ASP A 303 12.64 -3.45 17.33
N SER A 304 13.67 -2.81 17.90
CA SER A 304 13.52 -1.76 18.90
C SER A 304 12.74 -0.56 18.36
N LEU A 305 12.90 -0.23 17.07
CA LEU A 305 12.11 0.81 16.41
C LEU A 305 10.63 0.43 16.28
N ILE A 306 10.33 -0.83 15.95
CA ILE A 306 8.97 -1.37 15.90
C ILE A 306 8.34 -1.37 17.30
N TYR A 307 9.05 -1.88 18.31
CA TYR A 307 8.61 -1.83 19.70
C TYR A 307 8.28 -0.41 20.14
N LYS A 308 9.19 0.55 19.84
CA LYS A 308 8.99 1.95 20.16
C LYS A 308 7.79 2.54 19.43
N ASP A 309 7.62 2.22 18.16
CA ASP A 309 6.53 2.76 17.37
C ASP A 309 5.16 2.30 17.88
N VAL A 310 5.00 1.01 18.17
CA VAL A 310 3.75 0.45 18.73
C VAL A 310 3.42 1.13 20.06
N LYS A 311 4.40 1.21 20.98
CA LYS A 311 4.21 1.85 22.29
C LYS A 311 3.88 3.34 22.22
N LEU A 312 4.36 4.04 21.18
CA LEU A 312 4.05 5.46 20.97
C LEU A 312 2.73 5.69 20.24
N THR A 313 2.18 4.69 19.56
CA THR A 313 1.01 4.85 18.70
C THR A 313 -0.13 3.95 19.15
N ALA A 314 -0.20 2.70 18.69
CA ALA A 314 -1.29 1.79 18.97
C ALA A 314 -1.57 1.60 20.48
N SER A 315 -0.53 1.54 21.32
CA SER A 315 -0.70 1.40 22.77
C SER A 315 -1.36 2.61 23.45
N ASN A 316 -1.29 3.79 22.83
CA ASN A 316 -1.91 5.02 23.34
C ASN A 316 -3.23 5.34 22.59
N ASP A 317 -3.70 4.43 21.75
CA ASP A 317 -4.90 4.60 20.94
C ASP A 317 -6.08 3.87 21.60
N ASP A 318 -7.21 4.57 21.71
CA ASP A 318 -8.42 4.07 22.38
C ASP A 318 -8.99 2.78 21.74
N TYR A 319 -8.71 2.54 20.46
CA TYR A 319 -9.19 1.36 19.73
C TYR A 319 -8.15 0.25 19.64
N TYR A 320 -6.87 0.60 19.54
CA TYR A 320 -5.83 -0.37 19.13
C TYR A 320 -4.94 -0.89 20.26
N PHE A 321 -5.06 -0.37 21.49
CA PHE A 321 -4.20 -0.78 22.61
C PHE A 321 -4.25 -2.29 22.91
N VAL A 322 -5.31 -2.99 22.51
CA VAL A 322 -5.48 -4.44 22.72
C VAL A 322 -4.71 -5.31 21.72
N PHE A 323 -4.10 -4.73 20.68
CA PHE A 323 -3.48 -5.50 19.58
C PHE A 323 -1.95 -5.49 19.58
N GLU A 324 -1.30 -5.07 20.67
CA GLU A 324 0.16 -4.98 20.72
C GLU A 324 0.87 -6.27 20.27
N ASP A 325 0.42 -7.42 20.78
CA ASP A 325 0.98 -8.73 20.43
C ASP A 325 0.89 -8.99 18.92
N TYR A 326 -0.28 -8.77 18.33
CA TYR A 326 -0.51 -8.94 16.89
C TYR A 326 0.38 -8.01 16.07
N LEU A 327 0.55 -6.76 16.50
CA LEU A 327 1.41 -5.80 15.81
C LEU A 327 2.87 -6.29 15.80
N TYR A 328 3.38 -6.79 16.92
CA TYR A 328 4.74 -7.36 16.97
C TYR A 328 4.88 -8.61 16.11
N GLN A 329 3.93 -9.53 16.22
CA GLN A 329 3.90 -10.78 15.45
C GLN A 329 3.89 -10.56 13.93
N VAL A 330 3.33 -9.46 13.46
CA VAL A 330 3.27 -9.10 12.04
C VAL A 330 4.48 -8.28 11.62
N LEU A 331 4.77 -7.18 12.33
CA LEU A 331 5.79 -6.20 11.93
C LEU A 331 7.21 -6.75 12.06
N LEU A 332 7.47 -7.56 13.09
CA LEU A 332 8.77 -8.22 13.24
C LEU A 332 8.99 -9.24 12.12
N CYS A 333 7.99 -10.07 11.79
CA CYS A 333 8.07 -10.99 10.66
C CYS A 333 8.23 -10.26 9.34
N PHE A 334 7.49 -9.16 9.14
CA PHE A 334 7.59 -8.32 7.96
C PHE A 334 8.99 -7.77 7.74
N SER A 335 9.74 -7.39 8.79
CA SER A 335 11.11 -6.90 8.63
C SER A 335 12.10 -7.95 8.13
N ARG A 336 11.79 -9.25 8.28
CA ARG A 336 12.61 -10.39 7.83
C ARG A 336 12.26 -10.88 6.43
N ASP A 337 11.12 -10.47 5.90
CA ASP A 337 10.58 -11.01 4.66
C ASP A 337 11.30 -10.43 3.43
N THR A 338 12.18 -11.23 2.82
CA THR A 338 12.89 -10.85 1.59
C THR A 338 12.00 -10.85 0.34
N SER A 339 10.82 -11.48 0.35
CA SER A 339 9.87 -11.42 -0.78
C SER A 339 9.34 -10.01 -1.01
N VAL A 340 9.26 -9.19 0.05
CA VAL A 340 8.92 -7.76 -0.04
C VAL A 340 9.88 -7.03 -0.97
N LEU A 341 11.13 -7.46 -1.13
CA LEU A 341 12.10 -6.77 -2.00
C LEU A 341 11.63 -6.65 -3.46
N GLU A 342 10.73 -7.53 -3.90
CA GLU A 342 10.18 -7.52 -5.25
C GLU A 342 9.44 -6.21 -5.58
N HIS A 343 8.79 -5.56 -4.59
CA HIS A 343 8.07 -4.31 -4.85
C HIS A 343 8.99 -3.16 -5.29
N PHE A 344 10.28 -3.23 -4.95
CA PHE A 344 11.25 -2.25 -5.41
C PHE A 344 11.50 -2.30 -6.91
N THR A 345 11.04 -3.34 -7.62
CA THR A 345 11.13 -3.42 -9.09
C THR A 345 10.25 -2.37 -9.79
N TYR A 346 9.11 -2.01 -9.18
CA TYR A 346 8.15 -1.02 -9.69
C TYR A 346 7.96 0.18 -8.76
N SER A 347 8.70 0.27 -7.66
CA SER A 347 8.80 1.45 -6.80
C SER A 347 9.91 2.39 -7.28
N SER A 348 9.74 3.70 -7.07
CA SER A 348 10.83 4.66 -7.24
C SER A 348 11.95 4.46 -6.22
N ALA A 349 11.67 3.79 -5.10
CA ALA A 349 12.64 3.55 -4.04
C ALA A 349 13.62 2.43 -4.39
N THR A 350 14.73 2.39 -3.67
CA THR A 350 15.73 1.31 -3.72
C THR A 350 15.94 0.74 -2.32
N PRO A 351 16.04 -0.60 -2.16
CA PRO A 351 16.23 -1.18 -0.85
C PRO A 351 17.57 -0.73 -0.22
N PRO A 352 17.57 -0.31 1.05
CA PRO A 352 18.77 0.09 1.75
C PRO A 352 19.76 -1.06 1.87
N LYS A 353 21.03 -0.76 1.57
CA LYS A 353 22.14 -1.70 1.75
C LYS A 353 22.94 -1.35 3.01
N SER A 354 23.36 -2.39 3.72
CA SER A 354 24.37 -2.33 4.77
C SER A 354 25.52 -3.26 4.43
N TYR A 355 26.63 -3.17 5.17
CA TYR A 355 27.84 -3.95 4.94
C TYR A 355 28.17 -4.81 6.14
N ILE A 356 28.66 -6.02 5.89
CA ILE A 356 29.18 -6.89 6.94
C ILE A 356 30.32 -6.18 7.68
N ARG A 357 30.37 -6.33 9.01
CA ARG A 357 31.31 -5.63 9.89
C ARG A 357 32.76 -5.74 9.39
N GLY A 358 33.42 -4.61 9.19
CA GLY A 358 34.81 -4.53 8.71
C GLY A 358 34.98 -4.62 7.18
N LYS A 359 33.89 -4.65 6.40
CA LYS A 359 33.91 -4.74 4.92
C LYS A 359 33.19 -3.57 4.25
N LEU A 360 33.22 -2.38 4.88
CA LEU A 360 32.53 -1.19 4.40
C LEU A 360 33.01 -0.81 2.98
N GLY A 361 32.06 -0.62 2.06
CA GLY A 361 32.35 -0.21 0.68
C GLY A 361 32.73 -1.34 -0.28
N MET A 362 32.77 -2.59 0.20
CA MET A 362 32.97 -3.76 -0.66
C MET A 362 31.61 -4.33 -1.07
N GLU A 363 31.19 -4.12 -2.32
CA GLU A 363 29.87 -4.54 -2.83
C GLU A 363 29.58 -6.04 -2.65
N GLU A 364 30.60 -6.89 -2.68
CA GLU A 364 30.47 -8.34 -2.42
C GLU A 364 29.95 -8.68 -1.02
N TYR A 365 30.08 -7.73 -0.07
CA TYR A 365 29.65 -7.87 1.32
C TYR A 365 28.46 -6.96 1.65
N ALA A 366 27.83 -6.39 0.63
CA ALA A 366 26.62 -5.60 0.79
C ALA A 366 25.40 -6.52 0.95
N VAL A 367 24.60 -6.26 1.98
CA VAL A 367 23.36 -6.98 2.28
C VAL A 367 22.22 -5.99 2.41
N PHE A 368 20.99 -6.38 2.07
CA PHE A 368 19.84 -5.53 2.31
C PHE A 368 19.51 -5.47 3.80
N TYR A 369 19.23 -4.26 4.29
CA TYR A 369 18.90 -4.04 5.69
C TYR A 369 17.75 -3.03 5.85
N PRO A 370 16.66 -3.38 6.55
CA PRO A 370 16.34 -4.73 7.03
C PRO A 370 16.21 -5.72 5.85
N PRO A 371 16.11 -7.04 6.10
CA PRO A 371 15.97 -8.02 5.02
C PRO A 371 14.86 -7.72 3.99
N ASN A 372 13.77 -7.09 4.43
CA ASN A 372 12.67 -6.66 3.55
C ASN A 372 12.93 -5.33 2.79
N GLY A 373 14.00 -4.61 3.14
CA GLY A 373 14.36 -3.31 2.58
C GLY A 373 13.53 -2.12 3.08
N VAL A 374 12.71 -2.26 4.12
CA VAL A 374 11.82 -1.20 4.61
C VAL A 374 12.25 -0.75 6.01
N ILE A 375 12.57 0.54 6.14
CA ILE A 375 12.88 1.16 7.44
C ILE A 375 11.59 1.80 7.99
N PRO A 376 11.10 1.38 9.17
CA PRO A 376 9.85 1.89 9.71
C PRO A 376 9.97 3.37 10.10
N PHE A 377 8.91 4.13 9.85
CA PHE A 377 8.74 5.52 10.29
C PHE A 377 7.84 5.60 11.51
N HIS A 378 7.75 6.78 12.12
CA HIS A 378 6.80 7.00 13.21
C HIS A 378 5.32 6.92 12.77
N GLY A 379 4.64 5.87 13.20
CA GLY A 379 3.28 5.49 12.84
C GLY A 379 3.17 4.40 11.79
N PHE A 380 4.26 3.67 11.53
CA PHE A 380 4.26 2.54 10.59
C PHE A 380 3.31 1.42 11.05
N SER A 381 3.24 1.17 12.36
CA SER A 381 2.35 0.16 12.96
C SER A 381 0.86 0.42 12.69
N MET A 382 0.48 1.67 12.41
CA MET A 382 -0.90 2.04 12.10
C MET A 382 -1.41 1.45 10.77
N TYR A 383 -0.53 0.95 9.90
CA TYR A 383 -0.97 0.19 8.72
C TYR A 383 -1.50 -1.21 9.07
N VAL A 384 -1.12 -1.77 10.22
CA VAL A 384 -1.54 -3.12 10.66
C VAL A 384 -2.69 -3.05 11.65
N ALA A 385 -2.71 -2.05 12.53
CA ALA A 385 -3.65 -2.00 13.65
C ALA A 385 -5.13 -2.19 13.25
N PRO A 386 -5.66 -1.54 12.20
CA PRO A 386 -7.06 -1.75 11.78
C PRO A 386 -7.34 -3.18 11.28
N LEU A 387 -6.33 -3.84 10.69
CA LEU A 387 -6.47 -5.20 10.17
C LEU A 387 -6.64 -6.24 11.28
N CYS A 388 -6.23 -5.94 12.51
CA CYS A 388 -6.36 -6.84 13.66
C CYS A 388 -7.83 -7.09 14.05
N PHE A 389 -8.73 -6.16 13.69
CA PHE A 389 -10.18 -6.36 13.83
C PHE A 389 -10.76 -7.35 12.80
N LEU A 390 -10.05 -7.62 11.71
CA LEU A 390 -10.52 -8.49 10.63
C LEU A 390 -9.88 -9.88 10.65
N TYR A 391 -8.65 -9.99 11.12
CA TYR A 391 -7.87 -11.24 11.06
C TYR A 391 -7.24 -11.56 12.40
N HIS A 392 -7.68 -12.67 13.00
CA HIS A 392 -7.21 -13.14 14.31
C HIS A 392 -6.08 -14.18 14.21
N GLU A 393 -5.80 -14.68 13.00
CA GLU A 393 -4.70 -15.60 12.73
C GLU A 393 -3.46 -14.80 12.27
N PRO A 394 -2.34 -14.82 13.01
CA PRO A 394 -1.16 -14.00 12.70
C PRO A 394 -0.59 -14.23 11.30
N SER A 395 -0.61 -15.47 10.81
CA SER A 395 -0.15 -15.81 9.45
C SER A 395 -0.98 -15.10 8.39
N ARG A 396 -2.32 -15.20 8.47
CA ARG A 396 -3.26 -14.57 7.53
C ARG A 396 -3.20 -13.04 7.64
N LEU A 397 -3.16 -12.51 8.87
CA LEU A 397 -3.02 -11.07 9.11
C LEU A 397 -1.74 -10.52 8.47
N TYR A 398 -0.61 -11.22 8.64
CA TYR A 398 0.66 -10.85 8.02
C TYR A 398 0.60 -10.88 6.50
N GLN A 399 0.00 -11.89 5.87
CA GLN A 399 -0.15 -11.93 4.41
C GLN A 399 -0.97 -10.74 3.90
N ILE A 400 -2.11 -10.45 4.54
CA ILE A 400 -2.97 -9.31 4.16
C ILE A 400 -2.19 -8.01 4.27
N PHE A 401 -1.48 -7.81 5.37
CA PHE A 401 -0.65 -6.62 5.55
C PHE A 401 0.44 -6.53 4.48
N ARG A 402 1.17 -7.62 4.21
CA ARG A 402 2.23 -7.65 3.19
C ARG A 402 1.69 -7.21 1.83
N GLU A 403 0.57 -7.79 1.39
CA GLU A 403 -0.04 -7.45 0.09
C GLU A 403 -0.57 -6.00 0.07
N MET A 404 -1.24 -5.55 1.12
CA MET A 404 -1.67 -4.15 1.24
C MET A 404 -0.49 -3.19 1.17
N TYR A 405 0.63 -3.54 1.81
CA TYR A 405 1.83 -2.71 1.82
C TYR A 405 2.46 -2.61 0.44
N VAL A 406 2.74 -3.74 -0.22
CA VAL A 406 3.46 -3.76 -1.51
C VAL A 406 2.63 -3.22 -2.68
N ARG A 407 1.29 -3.20 -2.55
CA ARG A 407 0.40 -2.60 -3.57
C ARG A 407 0.16 -1.11 -3.35
N PHE A 408 -0.05 -0.73 -2.09
CA PHE A 408 -0.55 0.59 -1.73
C PHE A 408 0.40 1.36 -0.81
N PHE A 409 0.60 0.89 0.42
CA PHE A 409 1.16 1.74 1.49
C PHE A 409 2.61 2.18 1.26
N PHE A 410 3.41 1.41 0.51
CA PHE A 410 4.78 1.84 0.18
C PHE A 410 4.81 3.19 -0.57
N ARG A 411 3.74 3.52 -1.30
CA ARG A 411 3.59 4.77 -2.08
C ARG A 411 3.37 6.00 -1.20
N LEU A 412 2.95 5.80 0.05
CA LEU A 412 2.66 6.87 1.01
C LEU A 412 3.93 7.42 1.68
N HIS A 413 5.06 6.73 1.54
CA HIS A 413 6.35 7.14 2.10
C HIS A 413 7.51 6.99 1.11
N SER A 414 7.21 7.06 -0.20
CA SER A 414 8.17 7.06 -1.29
C SER A 414 7.93 8.26 -2.22
N ILE A 415 8.99 8.97 -2.60
CA ILE A 415 8.93 10.09 -3.54
C ILE A 415 8.84 9.53 -4.95
N SER A 416 7.70 9.73 -5.61
CA SER A 416 7.46 9.31 -6.99
C SER A 416 6.47 10.23 -7.69
N SER A 417 6.42 10.15 -9.02
CA SER A 417 5.45 10.83 -9.88
C SER A 417 4.14 10.06 -10.08
N HIS A 418 3.97 8.93 -9.42
CA HIS A 418 2.78 8.09 -9.54
C HIS A 418 1.53 8.82 -9.02
N ALA A 419 0.36 8.64 -9.66
CA ALA A 419 -0.89 9.32 -9.30
C ALA A 419 -1.34 9.00 -7.85
N SER A 420 -1.25 7.73 -7.44
CA SER A 420 -1.44 7.29 -6.05
C SER A 420 -0.22 7.47 -5.13
N GLY A 421 0.82 8.16 -5.59
CA GLY A 421 2.02 8.44 -4.79
C GLY A 421 1.82 9.66 -3.89
N ILE A 422 2.46 9.69 -2.72
CA ILE A 422 2.27 10.75 -1.71
C ILE A 422 2.41 12.18 -2.26
N VAL A 423 3.32 12.41 -3.22
CA VAL A 423 3.52 13.73 -3.84
C VAL A 423 2.28 14.17 -4.61
N SER A 424 1.74 13.28 -5.45
CA SER A 424 0.52 13.50 -6.22
C SER A 424 -0.71 13.63 -5.32
N LEU A 425 -0.80 12.85 -4.23
CA LEU A 425 -1.88 12.97 -3.25
C LEU A 425 -1.87 14.33 -2.54
N CYS A 426 -0.68 14.84 -2.17
CA CYS A 426 -0.54 16.17 -1.59
C CYS A 426 -0.98 17.26 -2.58
N LEU A 427 -0.52 17.17 -3.83
CA LEU A 427 -0.94 18.09 -4.89
C LEU A 427 -2.43 18.04 -5.15
N LEU A 428 -3.02 16.85 -5.20
CA LEU A 428 -4.45 16.65 -5.42
C LEU A 428 -5.25 17.31 -4.31
N PHE A 429 -4.89 17.06 -3.05
CA PHE A 429 -5.52 17.70 -1.89
C PHE A 429 -5.43 19.24 -1.96
N GLU A 430 -4.25 19.80 -2.22
CA GLU A 430 -4.06 21.25 -2.31
C GLU A 430 -4.85 21.85 -3.49
N THR A 431 -4.86 21.19 -4.64
CA THR A 431 -5.60 21.61 -5.84
C THR A 431 -7.11 21.63 -5.60
N LEU A 432 -7.63 20.60 -4.93
CA LEU A 432 -9.04 20.50 -4.58
C LEU A 432 -9.44 21.64 -3.64
N LEU A 433 -8.68 21.88 -2.58
CA LEU A 433 -8.98 22.99 -1.65
C LEU A 433 -8.88 24.36 -2.31
N GLN A 434 -7.85 24.61 -3.11
CA GLN A 434 -7.69 25.90 -3.80
C GLN A 434 -8.79 26.14 -4.84
N THR A 435 -9.30 25.08 -5.46
CA THR A 435 -10.35 25.19 -6.48
C THR A 435 -11.73 25.38 -5.84
N HIS A 436 -12.06 24.61 -4.80
CA HIS A 436 -13.41 24.60 -4.21
C HIS A 436 -13.59 25.50 -3.00
N LEU A 437 -12.50 25.76 -2.26
CA LEU A 437 -12.52 26.55 -1.03
C LEU A 437 -11.38 27.58 -1.02
N PRO A 438 -11.24 28.43 -2.06
CA PRO A 438 -10.12 29.36 -2.19
C PRO A 438 -10.02 30.35 -1.03
N GLN A 439 -11.17 30.83 -0.52
CA GLN A 439 -11.22 31.76 0.61
C GLN A 439 -10.68 31.11 1.89
N LEU A 440 -11.11 29.88 2.18
CA LEU A 440 -10.61 29.10 3.32
C LEU A 440 -9.12 28.84 3.19
N PHE A 441 -8.67 28.41 2.01
CA PHE A 441 -7.26 28.14 1.77
C PHE A 441 -6.41 29.40 2.02
N TYR A 442 -6.84 30.55 1.50
CA TYR A 442 -6.16 31.82 1.71
C TYR A 442 -6.13 32.23 3.19
N HIS A 443 -7.28 32.19 3.86
CA HIS A 443 -7.41 32.53 5.27
C HIS A 443 -6.47 31.67 6.15
N LEU A 444 -6.54 30.34 5.99
CA LEU A 444 -5.69 29.42 6.73
C LEU A 444 -4.20 29.68 6.48
N ARG A 445 -3.82 30.05 5.25
CA ARG A 445 -2.45 30.43 4.94
C ARG A 445 -2.02 31.72 5.65
N GLU A 446 -2.87 32.75 5.69
CA GLU A 446 -2.56 34.03 6.35
C GLU A 446 -2.27 33.86 7.84
N ILE A 447 -3.01 32.98 8.51
CA ILE A 447 -2.79 32.67 9.94
C ILE A 447 -1.67 31.64 10.18
N GLY A 448 -0.92 31.26 9.14
CA GLY A 448 0.17 30.28 9.19
C GLY A 448 -0.26 28.81 9.24
N ALA A 449 -1.56 28.53 9.16
CA ALA A 449 -2.18 27.21 9.20
C ALA A 449 -2.21 26.53 7.82
N GLN A 450 -1.05 26.36 7.19
CA GLN A 450 -0.97 25.72 5.87
C GLN A 450 -1.70 24.35 5.85
N PRO A 451 -2.78 24.19 5.06
CA PRO A 451 -3.66 23.02 5.17
C PRO A 451 -2.94 21.67 5.09
N LEU A 452 -1.97 21.55 4.17
CA LEU A 452 -1.22 20.32 3.98
C LEU A 452 -0.39 19.93 5.20
N ARG A 453 0.13 20.89 5.99
CA ARG A 453 0.88 20.55 7.22
C ARG A 453 0.02 19.81 8.24
N ILE A 454 -1.27 20.11 8.27
CA ILE A 454 -2.24 19.48 9.16
C ILE A 454 -2.64 18.10 8.61
N SER A 455 -2.99 18.02 7.32
CA SER A 455 -3.52 16.80 6.71
C SER A 455 -2.46 15.76 6.31
N PHE A 456 -1.19 16.14 6.18
CA PHE A 456 -0.13 15.23 5.70
C PHE A 456 -0.03 13.95 6.53
N LYS A 457 -0.17 14.07 7.86
CA LYS A 457 -0.14 12.92 8.77
C LYS A 457 -1.31 11.95 8.55
N TRP A 458 -2.46 12.44 8.09
CA TRP A 458 -3.60 11.61 7.71
C TRP A 458 -3.30 10.83 6.43
N LEU A 459 -2.76 11.52 5.41
CA LEU A 459 -2.42 10.90 4.13
C LEU A 459 -1.36 9.80 4.30
N VAL A 460 -0.28 10.08 5.03
CA VAL A 460 0.80 9.10 5.25
C VAL A 460 0.31 7.88 6.02
N ARG A 461 -0.60 8.02 6.98
CA ARG A 461 -1.14 6.87 7.74
C ARG A 461 -2.41 6.28 7.13
N ALA A 462 -2.80 6.69 5.92
CA ALA A 462 -4.06 6.32 5.29
C ALA A 462 -5.28 6.48 6.23
N PHE A 463 -5.29 7.55 7.03
CA PHE A 463 -6.26 7.90 8.09
C PHE A 463 -6.33 6.97 9.31
N SER A 464 -5.47 5.95 9.40
CA SER A 464 -5.40 5.09 10.57
C SER A 464 -4.93 5.85 11.81
N GLY A 465 -5.64 5.66 12.93
CA GLY A 465 -5.45 6.38 14.19
C GLY A 465 -6.05 7.79 14.21
N TYR A 466 -6.86 8.14 13.21
CA TYR A 466 -7.60 9.41 13.19
C TYR A 466 -9.11 9.20 13.04
N LEU A 467 -9.52 8.27 12.19
CA LEU A 467 -10.92 7.88 12.04
C LEU A 467 -11.28 6.73 12.99
N ALA A 468 -12.56 6.65 13.36
CA ALA A 468 -13.10 5.43 13.97
C ALA A 468 -12.90 4.24 13.02
N THR A 469 -12.61 3.06 13.57
CA THR A 469 -12.20 1.89 12.78
C THR A 469 -13.25 1.46 11.77
N ASP A 470 -14.55 1.50 12.11
CA ASP A 470 -15.64 1.19 11.18
C ASP A 470 -15.62 2.11 9.95
N GLN A 471 -15.39 3.40 10.17
CA GLN A 471 -15.30 4.41 9.12
C GLN A 471 -14.02 4.28 8.28
N LEU A 472 -12.90 3.93 8.93
CA LEU A 472 -11.63 3.65 8.27
C LEU A 472 -11.72 2.43 7.35
N LEU A 473 -12.38 1.35 7.79
CA LEU A 473 -12.55 0.15 6.99
C LEU A 473 -13.42 0.42 5.75
N LEU A 474 -14.43 1.29 5.85
CA LEU A 474 -15.18 1.75 4.68
C LEU A 474 -14.29 2.52 3.69
N LEU A 475 -13.36 3.34 4.16
CA LEU A 475 -12.39 4.02 3.30
C LEU A 475 -11.47 3.01 2.60
N TRP A 476 -10.96 2.01 3.32
CA TRP A 476 -10.06 1.00 2.78
C TRP A 476 -10.77 0.02 1.83
N ASP A 477 -12.08 -0.24 2.00
CA ASP A 477 -12.91 -0.92 1.00
C ASP A 477 -12.79 -0.22 -0.36
N ARG A 478 -12.76 1.13 -0.38
CA ARG A 478 -12.65 1.92 -1.63
C ARG A 478 -11.22 1.96 -2.16
N ILE A 479 -10.20 1.94 -1.31
CA ILE A 479 -8.81 1.77 -1.77
C ILE A 479 -8.67 0.46 -2.55
N LEU A 480 -9.20 -0.64 -2.00
CA LEU A 480 -9.19 -1.94 -2.66
C LEU A 480 -10.07 -1.97 -3.90
N GLY A 481 -11.28 -1.43 -3.82
CA GLY A 481 -12.27 -1.46 -4.90
C GLY A 481 -11.89 -0.64 -6.13
N TYR A 482 -11.26 0.52 -5.92
CA TYR A 482 -10.77 1.38 -6.99
C TYR A 482 -9.31 1.15 -7.35
N ASN A 483 -8.60 0.31 -6.58
CA ASN A 483 -7.16 0.09 -6.72
C ASN A 483 -6.37 1.42 -6.74
N SER A 484 -6.77 2.41 -5.93
CA SER A 484 -6.20 3.76 -5.92
C SER A 484 -6.17 4.36 -4.52
N LEU A 485 -5.14 5.16 -4.25
CA LEU A 485 -5.02 5.95 -3.01
C LEU A 485 -5.54 7.38 -3.14
N GLU A 486 -6.00 7.80 -4.32
CA GLU A 486 -6.46 9.18 -4.57
C GLU A 486 -7.66 9.57 -3.68
N ILE A 487 -8.46 8.58 -3.27
CA ILE A 487 -9.59 8.79 -2.35
C ILE A 487 -9.15 9.37 -1.00
N LEU A 488 -7.89 9.15 -0.58
CA LEU A 488 -7.33 9.74 0.64
C LEU A 488 -7.26 11.27 0.56
N ALA A 489 -6.83 11.80 -0.59
CA ALA A 489 -6.74 13.24 -0.83
C ALA A 489 -8.13 13.88 -0.92
N VAL A 490 -9.08 13.18 -1.57
CA VAL A 490 -10.48 13.59 -1.63
C VAL A 490 -11.09 13.67 -0.24
N LEU A 491 -10.90 12.64 0.59
CA LEU A 491 -11.39 12.66 1.97
C LEU A 491 -10.77 13.80 2.77
N ALA A 492 -9.45 14.01 2.66
CA ALA A 492 -8.80 15.12 3.34
C ALA A 492 -9.42 16.47 2.96
N ALA A 493 -9.69 16.71 1.67
CA ALA A 493 -10.35 17.93 1.22
C ALA A 493 -11.80 18.03 1.73
N ALA A 494 -12.53 16.90 1.74
CA ALA A 494 -13.90 16.83 2.27
C ALA A 494 -13.99 17.14 3.76
N VAL A 495 -13.01 16.73 4.58
CA VAL A 495 -12.93 17.06 6.00
C VAL A 495 -12.79 18.58 6.20
N PHE A 496 -11.92 19.24 5.43
CA PHE A 496 -11.77 20.69 5.48
C PHE A 496 -13.04 21.41 5.00
N ALA A 497 -13.68 20.90 3.95
CA ALA A 497 -14.96 21.43 3.46
C ALA A 497 -16.05 21.36 4.53
N PHE A 498 -16.16 20.21 5.21
CA PHE A 498 -17.15 20.00 6.27
C PHE A 498 -16.93 20.91 7.47
N ARG A 499 -15.68 21.19 7.83
CA ARG A 499 -15.31 22.09 8.94
C ARG A 499 -15.11 23.54 8.50
N ALA A 500 -15.43 23.89 7.24
CA ALA A 500 -15.06 25.18 6.65
C ALA A 500 -15.56 26.39 7.45
N VAL A 501 -16.81 26.36 7.94
CA VAL A 501 -17.38 27.46 8.74
C VAL A 501 -16.54 27.71 9.99
N ASN A 502 -16.30 26.67 10.79
CA ASN A 502 -15.48 26.78 12.01
C ASN A 502 -14.05 27.20 11.68
N LEU A 503 -13.47 26.68 10.59
CA LEU A 503 -12.11 27.03 10.17
C LEU A 503 -11.97 28.46 9.67
N MET A 504 -13.03 29.11 9.18
CA MET A 504 -13.01 30.52 8.80
C MET A 504 -13.01 31.47 10.01
N GLU A 505 -13.36 30.97 11.19
CA GLU A 505 -13.42 31.75 12.43
C GLU A 505 -12.12 31.68 13.25
N VAL A 506 -11.22 30.76 12.91
CA VAL A 506 -9.96 30.59 13.65
C VAL A 506 -8.95 31.69 13.30
N THR A 507 -8.11 32.07 14.26
CA THR A 507 -7.11 33.14 14.05
C THR A 507 -5.67 32.68 14.24
N SER A 508 -5.45 31.37 14.46
CA SER A 508 -4.12 30.79 14.68
C SER A 508 -4.04 29.34 14.21
N LEU A 509 -2.83 28.85 13.94
CA LEU A 509 -2.54 27.45 13.64
C LEU A 509 -3.07 26.50 14.72
N ALA A 510 -2.84 26.79 16.00
CA ALA A 510 -3.27 25.93 17.10
C ALA A 510 -4.81 25.77 17.14
N ALA A 511 -5.55 26.85 16.87
CA ALA A 511 -7.01 26.80 16.79
C ALA A 511 -7.49 25.99 15.57
N ALA A 512 -6.85 26.14 14.41
CA ALA A 512 -7.14 25.31 13.24
C ALA A 512 -6.86 23.82 13.49
N GLU A 513 -5.73 23.51 14.13
CA GLU A 513 -5.39 22.14 14.55
C GLU A 513 -6.40 21.58 15.55
N ALA A 514 -6.91 22.39 16.49
CA ALA A 514 -7.93 21.97 17.44
C ALA A 514 -9.27 21.64 16.76
N VAL A 515 -9.71 22.45 15.79
CA VAL A 515 -10.93 22.17 14.98
C VAL A 515 -10.81 20.86 14.21
N LEU A 516 -9.59 20.47 13.83
CA LEU A 516 -9.28 19.28 13.03
C LEU A 516 -8.63 18.16 13.85
N ALA A 517 -8.61 18.25 15.18
CA ALA A 517 -7.91 17.30 16.04
C ALA A 517 -8.63 15.95 16.08
N ASP A 518 -9.95 15.99 16.24
CA ASP A 518 -10.80 14.79 16.34
C ASP A 518 -11.57 14.54 15.04
N LEU A 519 -11.16 13.47 14.35
CA LEU A 519 -11.85 12.96 13.16
C LEU A 519 -12.66 11.69 13.46
N SER A 520 -12.64 11.18 14.70
CA SER A 520 -13.26 9.91 15.05
C SER A 520 -14.79 9.93 14.88
N THR A 521 -15.39 11.12 15.00
CA THR A 521 -16.83 11.32 14.87
C THR A 521 -17.32 11.45 13.43
N LEU A 522 -16.41 11.54 12.45
CA LEU A 522 -16.76 11.81 11.06
C LEU A 522 -17.32 10.57 10.35
N LYS A 523 -18.38 10.77 9.57
CA LYS A 523 -18.93 9.76 8.67
C LYS A 523 -18.30 9.90 7.29
N VAL A 524 -17.46 8.94 6.91
CA VAL A 524 -16.58 9.07 5.73
C VAL A 524 -17.38 9.04 4.44
N MET A 525 -18.35 8.12 4.30
CA MET A 525 -19.10 7.98 3.05
C MET A 525 -19.95 9.21 2.72
N PRO A 526 -20.76 9.76 3.64
CA PRO A 526 -21.46 11.02 3.40
C PRO A 526 -20.53 12.18 3.00
N LEU A 527 -19.37 12.30 3.65
CA LEU A 527 -18.40 13.35 3.32
C LEU A 527 -17.87 13.24 1.90
N LEU A 528 -17.50 12.03 1.48
CA LEU A 528 -17.02 11.77 0.12
C LEU A 528 -18.11 12.07 -0.91
N GLN A 529 -19.34 11.57 -0.69
CA GLN A 529 -20.44 11.80 -1.62
C GLN A 529 -20.80 13.29 -1.74
N ILE A 530 -20.88 14.02 -0.62
CA ILE A 530 -21.19 15.45 -0.62
C ILE A 530 -20.11 16.23 -1.35
N PHE A 531 -18.84 16.00 -0.99
CA PHE A 531 -17.73 16.75 -1.57
C PHE A 531 -17.60 16.51 -3.07
N LEU A 532 -17.69 15.24 -3.51
CA LEU A 532 -17.59 14.90 -4.92
C LEU A 532 -18.85 15.29 -5.69
N PHE A 533 -20.05 14.92 -5.24
CA PHE A 533 -21.26 14.92 -6.08
C PHE A 533 -22.33 15.97 -5.71
N ALA A 534 -22.34 16.48 -4.48
CA ALA A 534 -23.34 17.47 -4.06
C ALA A 534 -22.88 18.93 -4.20
N THR A 535 -21.58 19.17 -4.30
CA THR A 535 -21.06 20.52 -4.56
C THR A 535 -21.38 20.92 -6.00
N VAL A 536 -22.31 21.88 -6.15
CA VAL A 536 -22.54 22.55 -7.43
C VAL A 536 -21.32 23.45 -7.67
N THR A 537 -20.50 23.07 -8.66
CA THR A 537 -19.35 23.85 -9.13
C THR A 537 -19.77 25.17 -9.74
#